data_AF-A0A1G9YQD1-F1
#
_entry.id   AF-A0A1G9YQD1-F1
#
_cell.length_a   1.000
_cell.length_b   1.000
_cell.length_c   1.000
_cell.angle_alpha   90.00
_cell.angle_beta   90.00
_cell.angle_gamma   90.00
#
_symmetry.space_group_name_H-M   'P 1'
#
loop_
_entity.id
_entity.type
_entity.pdbx_description
1 polymer ?
#
loop_
_entity_poly.entity_id
_entity_poly.type
_entity_poly.pdbx_seq_one_letter_code
_entity_poly.pdbx_strand_id
1 'polypeptide(L)'
;MSVNPEASRRLFKDLEAASSSDTLPSLATLLDAVQFNADGLLPAIAQQHDTGEVLMMAWMNREALEETLQTHRVCYYSRSRGKLWRKGESSGQQQHLQSAALDCDGDTLLLQVEQTGPACHTGRRSCFYLSLTEDSVTINSEPLIDPAELYAKPSS
;
A
#
# COMPACT_ATOMS: atom_id res chain seq x y z
N MET A 1 -20.97 11.59 1.64
CA MET A 1 -21.69 11.60 2.93
C MET A 1 -20.77 10.92 3.93
N SER A 2 -20.44 11.57 5.04
CA SER A 2 -19.55 10.96 6.04
C SER A 2 -20.29 9.79 6.70
N VAL A 3 -19.81 8.57 6.52
CA VAL A 3 -20.38 7.42 7.24
C VAL A 3 -20.15 7.62 8.73
N ASN A 4 -21.15 7.30 9.55
CA ASN A 4 -21.02 7.32 11.00
C ASN A 4 -19.88 6.34 11.42
N PRO A 5 -18.83 6.79 12.12
CA PRO A 5 -17.72 5.93 12.54
C PRO A 5 -18.16 4.72 13.38
N GLU A 6 -19.28 4.81 14.10
CA GLU A 6 -19.85 3.67 14.83
C GLU A 6 -20.46 2.63 13.88
N ALA A 7 -21.09 3.08 12.79
CA ALA A 7 -21.65 2.19 11.77
C ALA A 7 -20.54 1.48 10.98
N SER A 8 -19.46 2.17 10.65
CA SER A 8 -18.29 1.58 10.01
C SER A 8 -17.66 0.48 10.87
N ARG A 9 -17.38 0.77 12.15
CA ARG A 9 -16.86 -0.24 13.09
C ARG A 9 -17.83 -1.42 13.26
N ARG A 10 -19.13 -1.14 13.28
CA ARG A 10 -20.13 -2.19 13.40
C ARG A 10 -20.11 -3.11 12.19
N LEU A 11 -19.96 -2.57 10.97
CA LEU A 11 -19.86 -3.36 9.75
C LEU A 11 -18.71 -4.35 9.83
N PHE A 12 -17.49 -3.89 10.13
CA PHE A 12 -16.32 -4.78 10.22
C PHE A 12 -16.48 -5.83 11.32
N LYS A 13 -17.02 -5.44 12.47
CA LYS A 13 -17.32 -6.38 13.57
C LYS A 13 -18.34 -7.46 13.17
N ASP A 14 -19.38 -7.10 12.43
CA ASP A 14 -20.36 -8.07 11.95
C ASP A 14 -19.72 -9.01 10.89
N LEU A 15 -18.74 -8.54 10.11
CA LEU A 15 -17.99 -9.34 9.14
C LEU A 15 -17.02 -10.36 9.79
N GLU A 16 -16.56 -10.14 11.02
CA GLU A 16 -15.70 -11.10 11.74
C GLU A 16 -16.36 -12.48 11.92
N ALA A 17 -17.69 -12.52 11.99
CA ALA A 17 -18.46 -13.76 12.12
C ALA A 17 -18.95 -14.31 10.77
N ALA A 18 -18.75 -13.58 9.67
CA ALA A 18 -19.18 -13.98 8.35
C ALA A 18 -18.27 -15.07 7.75
N SER A 19 -18.83 -15.87 6.86
CA SER A 19 -18.16 -16.91 6.09
C SER A 19 -18.14 -16.58 4.60
N SER A 20 -17.31 -17.30 3.83
CA SER A 20 -17.23 -17.11 2.38
C SER A 20 -18.51 -17.42 1.61
N SER A 21 -19.50 -18.07 2.25
CA SER A 21 -20.83 -18.34 1.66
C SER A 21 -21.86 -17.26 1.95
N ASP A 22 -21.58 -16.32 2.85
CA ASP A 22 -22.52 -15.27 3.21
C ASP A 22 -22.58 -14.17 2.15
N THR A 23 -23.70 -13.44 2.11
CA THR A 23 -23.82 -12.25 1.26
C THR A 23 -23.03 -11.12 1.89
N LEU A 24 -22.02 -10.62 1.17
CA LEU A 24 -21.16 -9.53 1.62
C LEU A 24 -21.69 -8.16 1.18
N PRO A 25 -21.32 -7.07 1.87
CA PRO A 25 -21.61 -5.71 1.43
C PRO A 25 -21.03 -5.43 0.04
N SER A 26 -21.64 -4.51 -0.69
CA SER A 26 -21.10 -4.03 -1.96
C SER A 26 -19.74 -3.35 -1.75
N LEU A 27 -18.90 -3.31 -2.80
CA LEU A 27 -17.62 -2.59 -2.74
C LEU A 27 -17.80 -1.12 -2.33
N ALA A 28 -18.81 -0.43 -2.86
CA ALA A 28 -19.09 0.96 -2.49
C ALA A 28 -19.39 1.10 -0.99
N THR A 29 -20.24 0.22 -0.46
CA THR A 29 -20.55 0.16 0.98
C THR A 29 -19.32 -0.13 1.83
N LEU A 30 -18.46 -1.06 1.39
CA LEU A 30 -17.24 -1.42 2.11
C LEU A 30 -16.23 -0.26 2.11
N LEU A 31 -16.00 0.37 0.96
CA LEU A 31 -15.11 1.53 0.85
C LEU A 31 -15.61 2.69 1.71
N ASP A 32 -16.92 2.88 1.81
CA ASP A 32 -17.55 3.93 2.63
C ASP A 32 -17.29 3.70 4.13
N ALA A 33 -17.08 2.44 4.53
CA ALA A 33 -16.78 2.05 5.91
C ALA A 33 -15.28 2.00 6.25
N VAL A 34 -14.36 2.12 5.28
CA VAL A 34 -12.90 2.08 5.54
C VAL A 34 -12.50 3.12 6.59
N GLN A 35 -11.67 2.69 7.53
CA GLN A 35 -11.29 3.47 8.70
C GLN A 35 -10.03 4.28 8.41
N PHE A 36 -10.24 5.48 7.89
CA PHE A 36 -9.17 6.47 7.77
C PHE A 36 -8.88 7.13 9.11
N ASN A 37 -7.60 7.43 9.38
CA ASN A 37 -7.18 8.18 10.56
C ASN A 37 -7.63 9.65 10.51
N ALA A 38 -7.24 10.44 11.52
CA ALA A 38 -7.62 11.86 11.62
C ALA A 38 -7.15 12.72 10.44
N ASP A 39 -6.12 12.29 9.70
CA ASP A 39 -5.60 12.96 8.51
C ASP A 39 -6.30 12.49 7.22
N GLY A 40 -7.29 11.58 7.32
CA GLY A 40 -7.95 10.98 6.18
C GLY A 40 -7.11 9.93 5.46
N LEU A 41 -6.20 9.25 6.19
CA LEU A 41 -5.24 8.30 5.64
C LEU A 41 -5.34 6.92 6.30
N LEU A 42 -5.04 5.87 5.55
CA LEU A 42 -4.78 4.54 6.09
C LEU A 42 -3.38 4.02 5.69
N PRO A 43 -2.73 3.22 6.53
CA PRO A 43 -1.54 2.47 6.14
C PRO A 43 -1.86 1.45 5.04
N ALA A 44 -1.01 1.43 4.01
CA ALA A 44 -1.05 0.44 2.93
C ALA A 44 0.31 -0.26 2.84
N ILE A 45 0.31 -1.58 3.04
CA ILE A 45 1.47 -2.45 2.95
C ILE A 45 1.50 -3.05 1.55
N ALA A 46 2.57 -2.80 0.80
CA ALA A 46 2.81 -3.47 -0.47
C ALA A 46 3.67 -4.71 -0.26
N GLN A 47 3.15 -5.85 -0.69
CA GLN A 47 3.80 -7.16 -0.63
C GLN A 47 3.92 -7.73 -2.04
N GLN A 48 5.07 -8.31 -2.36
CA GLN A 48 5.28 -9.01 -3.62
C GLN A 48 4.36 -10.24 -3.69
N HIS A 49 3.54 -10.31 -4.75
CA HIS A 49 2.39 -11.22 -4.82
C HIS A 49 2.74 -12.73 -4.80
N ASP A 50 3.90 -13.11 -5.31
CA ASP A 50 4.33 -14.50 -5.48
C ASP A 50 5.30 -14.96 -4.38
N THR A 51 6.13 -14.08 -3.85
CA THR A 51 7.12 -14.41 -2.80
C THR A 51 6.64 -14.09 -1.39
N GLY A 52 5.66 -13.20 -1.23
CA GLY A 52 5.26 -12.68 0.08
C GLY A 52 6.26 -11.68 0.68
N GLU A 53 7.29 -11.23 -0.06
CA GLU A 53 8.24 -10.23 0.44
C GLU A 53 7.52 -8.89 0.69
N VAL A 54 7.59 -8.38 1.92
CA VAL A 54 7.09 -7.03 2.22
C VAL A 54 8.04 -6.00 1.61
N LEU A 55 7.52 -5.19 0.70
CA LEU A 55 8.31 -4.23 -0.10
C LEU A 55 8.35 -2.85 0.56
N MET A 56 7.20 -2.35 1.00
CA MET A 56 7.11 -1.02 1.61
C MET A 56 5.76 -0.83 2.32
N MET A 57 5.70 0.18 3.17
CA MET A 57 4.46 0.76 3.66
C MET A 57 4.39 2.23 3.23
N ALA A 58 3.21 2.67 2.79
CA ALA A 58 2.92 4.06 2.52
C ALA A 58 1.47 4.39 2.88
N TRP A 59 1.10 5.66 2.83
CA TRP A 59 -0.25 6.12 3.15
C TRP A 59 -1.11 6.17 1.90
N MET A 60 -2.39 5.83 2.04
CA MET A 60 -3.42 6.07 1.03
C MET A 60 -4.53 6.92 1.65
N ASN A 61 -5.08 7.87 0.90
CA ASN A 61 -6.40 8.43 1.17
C ASN A 61 -7.44 7.67 0.33
N ARG A 62 -8.73 8.02 0.46
CA ARG A 62 -9.81 7.39 -0.32
C ARG A 62 -9.56 7.43 -1.82
N GLU A 63 -9.16 8.59 -2.34
CA GLU A 63 -8.93 8.78 -3.78
C GLU A 63 -7.79 7.88 -4.30
N ALA A 64 -6.70 7.75 -3.55
CA ALA A 64 -5.58 6.87 -3.88
C ALA A 64 -5.99 5.39 -3.90
N LEU A 65 -6.83 4.95 -2.95
CA LEU A 65 -7.37 3.60 -2.90
C LEU A 65 -8.28 3.32 -4.10
N GLU A 66 -9.24 4.22 -4.38
CA GLU A 66 -10.15 4.10 -5.52
C GLU A 66 -9.38 4.06 -6.86
N GLU A 67 -8.42 4.96 -7.04
CA GLU A 67 -7.59 4.97 -8.25
C GLU A 67 -6.80 3.67 -8.39
N THR A 68 -6.23 3.15 -7.30
CA THR A 68 -5.47 1.90 -7.30
C THR A 68 -6.34 0.72 -7.74
N LEU A 69 -7.56 0.62 -7.21
CA LEU A 69 -8.52 -0.42 -7.59
C LEU A 69 -9.00 -0.29 -9.03
N GLN A 70 -9.22 0.93 -9.52
CA GLN A 70 -9.72 1.18 -10.87
C GLN A 70 -8.65 0.97 -11.96
N THR A 71 -7.42 1.40 -11.69
CA THR A 71 -6.35 1.44 -12.71
C THR A 71 -5.43 0.22 -12.66
N HIS A 72 -5.54 -0.62 -11.63
CA HIS A 72 -4.58 -1.66 -11.30
C HIS A 72 -3.14 -1.14 -11.16
N ARG A 73 -2.97 0.17 -10.91
CA ARG A 73 -1.68 0.81 -10.68
C ARG A 73 -1.68 1.44 -9.31
N VAL A 74 -0.76 1.00 -8.46
CA VAL A 74 -0.70 1.49 -7.08
C VAL A 74 -0.40 2.98 -7.02
N CYS A 75 -1.34 3.71 -6.42
CA CYS A 75 -1.30 5.12 -6.15
C CYS A 75 -1.29 5.33 -4.63
N TYR A 76 -0.36 6.14 -4.14
CA TYR A 76 -0.26 6.49 -2.72
C TYR A 76 -0.58 7.96 -2.50
N TYR A 77 -0.75 8.36 -1.25
CA TYR A 77 -0.85 9.76 -0.85
C TYR A 77 0.46 10.22 -0.18
N SER A 78 1.10 11.23 -0.76
CA SER A 78 2.34 11.80 -0.23
C SER A 78 2.02 12.87 0.81
N ARG A 79 2.08 12.54 2.10
CA ARG A 79 1.84 13.50 3.21
C ARG A 79 2.62 14.80 3.08
N SER A 80 3.89 14.73 2.74
CA SER A 80 4.76 15.90 2.56
C SER A 80 4.43 16.77 1.34
N ARG A 81 3.82 16.20 0.30
CA ARG A 81 3.46 16.90 -0.94
C ARG A 81 1.98 17.23 -1.03
N GLY A 82 1.17 16.74 -0.09
CA GLY A 82 -0.28 16.91 -0.06
C GLY A 82 -1.01 16.40 -1.31
N LYS A 83 -0.46 15.39 -2.00
CA LYS A 83 -0.99 14.93 -3.30
C LYS A 83 -0.80 13.45 -3.56
N LEU A 84 -1.60 12.94 -4.50
CA LEU A 84 -1.46 11.60 -5.07
C LEU A 84 -0.09 11.38 -5.72
N TRP A 85 0.37 10.13 -5.65
CA TRP A 85 1.64 9.68 -6.16
C TRP A 85 1.53 8.26 -6.71
N ARG A 86 1.67 8.11 -8.03
CA ARG A 86 1.70 6.79 -8.67
C ARG A 86 3.08 6.17 -8.50
N LYS A 87 3.16 4.98 -7.91
CA LYS A 87 4.46 4.35 -7.65
C LYS A 87 5.21 4.14 -8.96
N GLY A 88 6.44 4.64 -9.00
CA GLY A 88 7.31 4.58 -10.18
C GLY A 88 7.07 5.67 -11.23
N GLU A 89 6.26 6.70 -10.96
CA GLU A 89 6.00 7.78 -11.94
C GLU A 89 7.28 8.48 -12.42
N SER A 90 8.30 8.57 -11.56
CA SER A 90 9.59 9.22 -11.91
C SER A 90 10.70 8.22 -12.22
N SER A 91 10.77 7.08 -11.53
CA SER A 91 11.86 6.11 -11.67
C SER A 91 11.58 4.99 -12.67
N GLY A 92 10.36 4.91 -13.19
CA GLY A 92 9.91 3.76 -13.98
C GLY A 92 9.67 2.48 -13.18
N GLN A 93 9.92 2.46 -11.86
CA GLN A 93 9.80 1.26 -11.01
C GLN A 93 8.39 1.14 -10.40
N GLN A 94 7.55 0.44 -11.14
CA GLN A 94 6.10 0.37 -11.07
C GLN A 94 5.61 -0.68 -10.07
N GLN A 95 4.39 -0.51 -9.57
CA GLN A 95 3.66 -1.54 -8.82
C GLN A 95 2.31 -1.78 -9.49
N HIS A 96 2.10 -2.98 -9.97
CA HIS A 96 0.84 -3.41 -10.57
C HIS A 96 0.04 -4.21 -9.55
N LEU A 97 -1.21 -3.81 -9.31
CA LEU A 97 -2.05 -4.45 -8.31
C LEU A 97 -2.54 -5.81 -8.81
N GLN A 98 -2.29 -6.85 -8.02
CA GLN A 98 -2.85 -8.20 -8.23
C GLN A 98 -4.07 -8.43 -7.36
N SER A 99 -4.01 -8.06 -6.08
CA SER A 99 -5.15 -8.08 -5.17
C SER A 99 -4.97 -7.11 -4.02
N ALA A 100 -6.07 -6.77 -3.35
CA ALA A 100 -6.09 -5.92 -2.17
C ALA A 100 -6.97 -6.57 -1.09
N ALA A 101 -6.58 -6.43 0.17
CA ALA A 101 -7.32 -6.90 1.32
C ALA A 101 -7.24 -5.86 2.45
N LEU A 102 -8.36 -5.63 3.14
CA LEU A 102 -8.37 -4.89 4.39
C LEU A 102 -8.13 -5.86 5.55
N ASP A 103 -7.60 -5.35 6.65
CA ASP A 103 -7.55 -6.09 7.91
C ASP A 103 -8.91 -6.13 8.62
N CYS A 104 -8.94 -6.70 9.83
CA CYS A 104 -10.19 -7.08 10.50
C CYS A 104 -11.08 -5.91 10.90
N ASP A 105 -10.52 -4.75 11.22
CA ASP A 105 -11.25 -3.54 11.59
C ASP A 105 -11.22 -2.46 10.49
N GLY A 106 -10.62 -2.78 9.34
CA GLY A 106 -10.71 -1.98 8.13
C GLY A 106 -9.83 -0.73 8.14
N ASP A 107 -8.79 -0.71 8.98
CA ASP A 107 -7.90 0.43 9.14
C ASP A 107 -6.54 0.25 8.46
N THR A 108 -6.23 -0.96 7.97
CA THR A 108 -4.99 -1.26 7.26
C THR A 108 -5.25 -2.04 5.98
N LEU A 109 -4.53 -1.67 4.91
CA LEU A 109 -4.62 -2.30 3.60
C LEU A 109 -3.37 -3.13 3.29
N LEU A 110 -3.57 -4.38 2.88
CA LEU A 110 -2.56 -5.21 2.25
C LEU A 110 -2.77 -5.21 0.73
N LEU A 111 -1.73 -4.82 -0.01
CA LEU A 111 -1.68 -4.85 -1.46
C LEU A 111 -0.73 -5.97 -1.89
N GLN A 112 -1.26 -6.96 -2.61
CA GLN A 112 -0.43 -7.89 -3.37
C GLN A 112 -0.09 -7.25 -4.71
N VAL A 113 1.20 -7.04 -4.96
CA VAL A 113 1.68 -6.30 -6.13
C VAL A 113 2.70 -7.10 -6.92
N GLU A 114 2.68 -6.88 -8.23
CA GLU A 114 3.83 -7.17 -9.08
C GLU A 114 4.70 -5.90 -9.17
N GLN A 115 5.89 -5.97 -8.59
CA GLN A 115 6.84 -4.86 -8.54
C GLN A 115 7.87 -5.00 -9.68
N THR A 116 7.97 -3.97 -10.52
CA THR A 116 9.06 -3.89 -11.50
C THR A 116 10.28 -3.24 -10.85
N GLY A 117 11.44 -3.91 -10.91
CA GLY A 117 12.71 -3.42 -10.33
C GLY A 117 12.62 -3.09 -8.83
N PRO A 118 13.43 -2.14 -8.31
CA PRO A 118 13.45 -1.84 -6.88
C PRO A 118 12.22 -1.05 -6.41
N ALA A 119 11.63 -1.47 -5.28
CA ALA A 119 10.57 -0.70 -4.65
C ALA A 119 11.12 0.56 -3.96
N CYS A 120 12.33 0.47 -3.41
CA CYS A 120 12.95 1.52 -2.62
C CYS A 120 13.77 2.50 -3.49
N HIS A 121 13.74 3.78 -3.14
CA HIS A 121 14.58 4.81 -3.77
C HIS A 121 16.09 4.60 -3.54
N THR A 122 16.47 3.72 -2.60
CA THR A 122 17.86 3.33 -2.35
C THR A 122 18.37 2.24 -3.30
N GLY A 123 17.59 1.90 -4.34
CA GLY A 123 17.96 0.84 -5.27
C GLY A 123 17.63 -0.57 -4.82
N ARG A 124 17.12 -0.74 -3.60
CA ARG A 124 16.82 -2.04 -3.00
C ARG A 124 15.42 -2.55 -3.34
N ARG A 125 15.27 -3.87 -3.31
CA ARG A 125 13.98 -4.54 -3.55
C ARG A 125 12.92 -4.13 -2.54
N SER A 126 13.29 -4.07 -1.26
CA SER A 126 12.45 -3.66 -0.14
C SER A 126 12.99 -2.42 0.58
N CYS A 127 12.09 -1.61 1.13
CA CYS A 127 12.44 -0.53 2.06
C CYS A 127 12.95 -1.06 3.41
N PHE A 128 12.63 -2.31 3.77
CA PHE A 128 12.96 -2.92 5.06
C PHE A 128 14.34 -3.59 5.06
N TYR A 129 15.37 -2.85 4.61
CA TYR A 129 16.73 -3.37 4.46
C TYR A 129 17.58 -3.31 5.73
N LEU A 130 17.14 -2.56 6.73
CA LEU A 130 17.77 -2.49 8.05
C LEU A 130 17.17 -3.59 8.93
N SER A 131 17.98 -4.58 9.28
CA SER A 131 17.62 -5.61 10.26
C SER A 131 18.07 -5.19 11.65
N LEU A 132 17.21 -5.44 12.62
CA LEU A 132 17.40 -5.11 14.01
C LEU A 132 17.41 -6.41 14.83
N THR A 133 18.34 -6.50 15.76
CA THR A 133 18.38 -7.50 16.84
C THR A 133 18.43 -6.76 18.18
N GLU A 134 18.48 -7.47 19.31
CA GLU A 134 18.63 -6.85 20.63
C GLU A 134 19.86 -5.92 20.70
N ASP A 135 20.99 -6.36 20.13
CA ASP A 135 22.29 -5.69 20.30
C ASP A 135 22.90 -5.12 19.02
N SER A 136 22.29 -5.33 17.85
CA SER A 136 22.92 -4.95 16.57
C SER A 136 21.95 -4.52 15.48
N VAL A 137 22.47 -3.70 14.57
CA VAL A 137 21.82 -3.27 13.33
C VAL A 137 22.67 -3.74 12.15
N THR A 138 22.04 -4.38 11.17
CA THR A 138 22.71 -4.86 9.95
C THR A 138 21.93 -4.44 8.69
N ILE A 139 22.65 -4.31 7.57
CA ILE A 139 22.04 -4.21 6.25
C ILE A 139 21.84 -5.63 5.73
N ASN A 140 20.60 -6.02 5.43
CA ASN A 140 20.25 -7.39 5.01
C ASN A 140 20.13 -7.56 3.49
N SER A 141 20.26 -6.47 2.73
CA SER A 141 20.10 -6.47 1.28
C SER A 141 20.90 -5.34 0.65
N GLU A 142 21.49 -5.62 -0.52
CA GLU A 142 22.22 -4.65 -1.33
C GLU A 142 21.32 -4.01 -2.40
N PRO A 143 21.67 -2.81 -2.90
CA PRO A 143 20.97 -2.20 -4.04
C PRO A 143 21.04 -3.11 -5.27
N LEU A 144 19.91 -3.28 -5.94
CA LEU A 144 19.81 -3.95 -7.24
C LEU A 144 20.28 -3.04 -8.38
N ILE A 145 20.07 -1.73 -8.21
CA ILE A 145 20.43 -0.67 -9.15
C ILE A 145 20.99 0.50 -8.32
N ASP A 146 22.01 1.19 -8.81
CA ASP A 146 22.53 2.38 -8.14
C ASP A 146 21.43 3.47 -8.07
N PRO A 147 21.16 4.08 -6.91
CA PRO A 147 20.22 5.20 -6.80
C PRO A 147 20.48 6.35 -7.78
N ALA A 148 21.74 6.64 -8.11
CA ALA A 148 22.10 7.67 -9.07
C ALA A 148 21.62 7.32 -10.49
N GLU A 149 21.65 6.04 -10.86
CA GLU A 149 21.16 5.55 -12.15
C GLU A 149 19.62 5.57 -12.22
N LEU A 150 18.94 5.22 -11.12
CA LEU A 150 17.47 5.19 -11.06
C LEU A 150 16.78 6.52 -11.37
N TYR A 151 17.47 7.63 -11.08
CA TYR A 151 16.95 8.99 -11.25
C TYR A 151 17.77 9.82 -12.25
N ALA A 152 18.72 9.20 -12.95
CA ALA A 152 19.43 9.85 -14.04
C ALA A 152 18.40 10.30 -15.09
N LYS A 153 18.40 11.59 -15.43
CA LYS A 153 17.60 12.07 -16.56
C LYS A 153 18.16 11.43 -17.82
N PRO A 154 17.31 10.93 -18.74
CA PRO A 154 17.81 10.46 -20.03
C PRO A 154 18.58 11.60 -20.69
N SER A 155 19.80 11.31 -21.15
CA SER A 155 20.54 12.22 -22.01
C SER A 155 19.70 12.44 -23.26
N SER A 156 19.24 13.67 -23.43
CA SER A 156 18.48 14.18 -24.58
C SER A 156 19.16 13.89 -25.91
#